data_AF-A0A959Z7R2-F1
#
_entry.id   AF-A0A959Z7R2-F1
#
_cell.length_a   1.000
_cell.length_b   1.000
_cell.length_c   1.000
_cell.angle_alpha   90.00
_cell.angle_beta   90.00
_cell.angle_gamma   90.00
#
_symmetry.space_group_name_H-M   'P 1'
#
loop_
_entity.id
_entity.type
_entity.pdbx_description
1 polymer ?
#
loop_
_entity_poly.entity_id
_entity_poly.type
_entity_poly.pdbx_seq_one_letter_code
_entity_poly.pdbx_strand_id
1 'polypeptide(L)'
;SIKPGHSYELSLGIIGAGVNINEDDHGGVFVKAGYKFIRSPDFYMRGMRYAHVLKGSYIKPEIQLGFYTTDESEYYYDYNYYSGSYTKHEDVGVLTGALLLNIGKQWVYDNSFLMDMYVGIGYGFDTNPYNYGDYHYSFSLPDEDVPFAITAGLKLGFLSK
;
A
#
# COMPACT_ATOMS: atom_id res chain seq x y z
N SER A 1 -28.08 4.79 -0.90
CA SER A 1 -27.65 5.03 0.50
C SER A 1 -26.87 3.82 0.97
N ILE A 2 -25.59 3.99 1.32
CA ILE A 2 -24.74 2.91 1.85
C ILE A 2 -25.24 2.57 3.25
N LYS A 3 -25.29 1.28 3.62
CA LYS A 3 -25.71 0.86 4.95
C LYS A 3 -24.77 1.45 6.02
N PRO A 4 -25.27 1.93 7.17
CA PRO A 4 -24.42 2.32 8.29
C PRO A 4 -23.42 1.22 8.64
N GLY A 5 -22.17 1.59 8.90
CA GLY A 5 -21.08 0.64 9.18
C GLY A 5 -20.37 0.09 7.94
N HIS A 6 -20.68 0.60 6.75
CA HIS A 6 -19.95 0.27 5.52
C HIS A 6 -19.43 1.53 4.83
N SER A 7 -18.26 1.45 4.20
CA SER A 7 -17.75 2.52 3.34
C SER A 7 -16.85 1.99 2.23
N TYR A 8 -16.86 2.68 1.09
CA TYR A 8 -15.87 2.48 0.03
C TYR A 8 -14.67 3.40 0.27
N GLU A 9 -13.48 2.91 -0.02
CA GLU A 9 -12.24 3.66 0.08
C GLU A 9 -11.48 3.53 -1.24
N LEU A 10 -11.15 4.68 -1.83
CA LEU A 10 -10.27 4.78 -2.98
C LEU A 10 -9.05 5.60 -2.55
N SER A 11 -7.86 5.08 -2.76
CA SER A 11 -6.60 5.76 -2.47
C SER A 11 -5.74 5.82 -3.70
N LEU A 12 -5.10 6.95 -3.93
CA LEU A 12 -4.10 7.16 -4.98
C LEU A 12 -2.80 7.56 -4.29
N GLY A 13 -1.69 7.00 -4.75
CA GLY A 13 -0.36 7.30 -4.23
C GLY A 13 0.64 7.44 -5.37
N ILE A 14 1.67 8.23 -5.12
CA ILE A 14 2.81 8.44 -6.01
C ILE A 14 4.01 7.79 -5.34
N ILE A 15 4.82 7.10 -6.12
CA ILE A 15 6.08 6.46 -5.75
C ILE A 15 7.20 7.36 -6.25
N GLY A 16 8.24 7.55 -5.43
CA GLY A 16 9.38 8.41 -5.78
C GLY A 16 9.25 9.89 -5.37
N ALA A 17 8.13 10.27 -4.73
CA ALA A 17 7.98 11.61 -4.18
C ALA A 17 8.72 11.72 -2.83
N GLY A 18 10.05 11.84 -2.86
CA GLY A 18 10.91 11.85 -1.68
C GLY A 18 12.28 12.50 -1.92
N VAL A 19 13.08 12.63 -0.86
CA VAL A 19 14.45 13.14 -0.95
C VAL A 19 15.38 11.96 -1.20
N ASN A 20 16.02 11.93 -2.37
CA ASN A 20 16.96 10.87 -2.72
C ASN A 20 18.31 11.09 -2.03
N ILE A 21 18.69 10.10 -1.22
CA ILE A 21 19.97 10.09 -0.49
C ILE A 21 21.02 9.24 -1.25
N ASN A 22 20.58 8.39 -2.20
CA ASN A 22 21.40 7.36 -2.85
C ASN A 22 21.31 7.34 -4.40
N GLU A 23 20.86 8.41 -5.07
CA GLU A 23 20.83 8.50 -6.55
C GLU A 23 20.01 7.44 -7.31
N ASP A 24 19.22 6.60 -6.64
CA ASP A 24 18.26 5.69 -7.28
C ASP A 24 16.90 6.40 -7.52
N ASP A 25 16.55 6.69 -8.78
CA ASP A 25 15.37 7.49 -9.14
C ASP A 25 14.16 6.58 -9.44
N HIS A 26 13.50 6.07 -8.39
CA HIS A 26 12.34 5.20 -8.57
C HIS A 26 11.04 6.01 -8.67
N GLY A 27 10.47 6.15 -9.88
CA GLY A 27 9.22 6.88 -10.12
C GLY A 27 8.02 5.97 -10.39
N GLY A 28 6.86 6.24 -9.79
CA GLY A 28 5.66 5.45 -10.07
C GLY A 28 4.36 5.96 -9.44
N VAL A 29 3.30 5.15 -9.57
CA VAL A 29 1.99 5.42 -8.99
C VAL A 29 1.33 4.12 -8.53
N PHE A 30 0.42 4.23 -7.56
CA PHE A 30 -0.44 3.12 -7.18
C PHE A 30 -1.85 3.58 -6.86
N VAL A 31 -2.79 2.66 -7.02
CA VAL A 31 -4.19 2.81 -6.64
C VAL A 31 -4.60 1.68 -5.71
N LYS A 32 -5.39 2.01 -4.69
CA LYS A 32 -6.00 1.05 -3.78
C LYS A 32 -7.49 1.26 -3.77
N ALA A 33 -8.27 0.19 -3.92
CA ALA A 33 -9.70 0.21 -3.78
C ALA A 33 -10.12 -0.83 -2.74
N GLY A 34 -10.84 -0.40 -1.70
CA GLY A 34 -11.26 -1.28 -0.61
C GLY A 34 -12.66 -1.01 -0.13
N TYR A 35 -13.26 -2.02 0.50
CA TYR A 35 -14.59 -1.92 1.09
C TYR A 35 -14.51 -2.22 2.58
N LYS A 36 -14.78 -1.22 3.42
CA LYS A 36 -14.69 -1.30 4.87
C LYS A 36 -15.98 -1.86 5.46
N PHE A 37 -15.85 -2.89 6.29
CA PHE A 37 -16.88 -3.43 7.18
C PHE A 37 -16.54 -3.02 8.61
N ILE A 38 -17.20 -1.99 9.13
CA ILE A 38 -16.97 -1.46 10.47
C ILE A 38 -17.77 -2.28 11.47
N ARG A 39 -17.07 -2.83 12.47
CA ARG A 39 -17.67 -3.59 13.56
C ARG A 39 -18.60 -2.68 14.35
N SER A 40 -19.85 -3.12 14.52
CA SER A 40 -20.82 -2.46 15.39
C SER A 40 -20.32 -2.45 16.84
N PRO A 41 -20.54 -1.36 17.61
CA PRO A 41 -20.15 -1.32 19.01
C PRO A 41 -20.87 -2.41 19.83
N ASP A 42 -20.12 -3.09 20.71
CA ASP A 42 -20.62 -4.22 21.51
C ASP A 42 -21.63 -3.79 22.60
N PHE A 43 -21.66 -2.50 22.97
CA PHE A 43 -22.60 -1.96 23.97
C PHE A 43 -23.28 -0.69 23.47
N TYR A 44 -24.61 -0.73 23.39
CA TYR A 44 -25.46 0.46 23.26
C TYR A 44 -26.01 0.80 24.64
N MET A 45 -25.31 1.63 25.41
CA MET A 45 -25.89 2.17 26.63
C MET A 45 -26.93 3.24 26.27
N ARG A 46 -28.10 3.16 26.90
CA ARG A 46 -29.22 4.10 26.72
C ARG A 46 -28.73 5.51 27.09
N GLY A 47 -28.45 6.35 26.10
CA GLY A 47 -27.89 7.70 26.27
C GLY A 47 -26.57 7.99 25.54
N MET A 48 -25.94 7.00 24.89
CA MET A 48 -24.76 7.24 24.04
C MET A 48 -25.13 8.04 22.77
N ARG A 49 -24.94 9.37 22.81
CA ARG A 49 -25.20 10.31 21.70
C ARG A 49 -24.00 10.60 20.78
N TYR A 50 -22.91 9.82 20.85
CA TYR A 50 -21.63 10.15 20.18
C TYR A 50 -20.93 8.99 19.45
N ALA A 51 -21.67 7.97 19.00
CA ALA A 51 -21.10 6.94 18.14
C ALA A 51 -21.14 7.39 16.67
N HIS A 52 -20.05 7.98 16.17
CA HIS A 52 -19.93 8.31 14.76
C HIS A 52 -19.96 7.02 13.91
N VAL A 53 -20.73 7.00 12.82
CA VAL A 53 -20.98 5.80 12.00
C VAL A 53 -19.68 5.22 11.39
N LEU A 54 -18.67 6.07 11.21
CA LEU A 54 -17.35 5.69 10.69
C LEU A 54 -16.32 5.33 11.77
N LYS A 55 -16.67 5.43 13.06
CA LYS A 55 -15.72 5.14 14.15
C LYS A 55 -15.80 3.67 14.53
N GLY A 56 -14.67 2.99 14.58
CA GLY A 56 -14.64 1.60 15.01
C GLY A 56 -13.48 0.79 14.47
N SER A 57 -13.41 -0.47 14.90
CA SER A 57 -12.56 -1.46 14.25
C SER A 57 -13.22 -1.94 12.97
N TYR A 58 -12.45 -2.28 11.95
CA TYR A 58 -13.01 -2.76 10.68
C TYR A 58 -12.21 -3.92 10.10
N ILE A 59 -12.87 -4.65 9.19
CA ILE A 59 -12.22 -5.54 8.22
C ILE A 59 -12.44 -4.93 6.84
N LYS A 60 -11.42 -4.93 5.99
CA LYS A 60 -11.43 -4.29 4.68
C LYS A 60 -10.73 -5.18 3.65
N PRO A 61 -11.48 -5.98 2.85
CA PRO A 61 -10.94 -6.48 1.59
C PRO A 61 -10.54 -5.30 0.71
N GLU A 62 -9.35 -5.38 0.15
CA GLU A 62 -8.71 -4.34 -0.65
C GLU A 62 -8.04 -4.97 -1.85
N ILE A 63 -8.18 -4.32 -3.00
CA ILE A 63 -7.43 -4.60 -4.21
C ILE A 63 -6.47 -3.44 -4.40
N GLN A 64 -5.24 -3.77 -4.74
CA GLN A 64 -4.20 -2.83 -5.03
C GLN A 64 -3.59 -3.13 -6.40
N LEU A 65 -3.31 -2.07 -7.16
CA LEU A 65 -2.50 -2.09 -8.37
C LEU A 65 -1.48 -0.96 -8.32
N GLY A 66 -0.27 -1.23 -8.79
CA GLY A 66 0.83 -0.27 -8.83
C GLY A 66 1.64 -0.42 -10.11
N PHE A 67 2.25 0.67 -10.54
CA PHE A 67 3.22 0.67 -11.61
C PHE A 67 4.36 1.61 -11.21
N TYR A 68 5.60 1.13 -11.26
CA TYR A 68 6.77 1.95 -10.99
C TYR A 68 7.93 1.55 -11.91
N THR A 69 8.86 2.48 -12.04
CA THR A 69 10.12 2.31 -12.75
C THR A 69 11.24 2.17 -11.73
N THR A 70 12.19 1.29 -12.02
CA THR A 70 13.37 1.06 -11.20
C THR A 70 14.60 1.09 -12.10
N ASP A 71 15.70 1.63 -11.60
CA ASP A 71 16.97 1.68 -12.31
C ASP A 71 17.72 0.38 -12.04
N GLU A 72 17.76 -0.53 -13.02
CA GLU A 72 18.54 -1.76 -12.87
C GLU A 72 19.97 -1.51 -13.39
N SER A 73 20.96 -1.73 -12.51
CA SER A 73 22.39 -1.59 -12.84
C SER A 73 22.99 -2.95 -13.14
N GLU A 74 23.09 -3.32 -14.42
CA GLU A 74 23.63 -4.61 -14.83
C GLU A 74 25.15 -4.51 -15.12
N TYR A 75 25.96 -5.35 -14.45
CA TYR A 75 27.42 -5.39 -14.61
C TYR A 75 27.82 -6.30 -15.78
N TYR A 76 28.32 -5.72 -16.87
CA TYR A 76 28.85 -6.48 -18.01
C TYR A 76 30.37 -6.62 -17.93
N TYR A 77 30.86 -7.86 -18.07
CA TYR A 77 32.28 -8.15 -18.27
C TYR A 77 32.58 -8.34 -19.75
N ASP A 78 33.31 -7.41 -20.36
CA ASP A 78 33.82 -7.55 -21.72
C ASP A 78 35.09 -8.43 -21.70
N TYR A 79 35.03 -9.59 -22.35
CA TYR A 79 36.14 -10.55 -22.39
C TYR A 79 37.18 -10.22 -23.48
N ASN A 80 36.91 -9.24 -24.36
CA ASN A 80 37.73 -9.00 -25.55
C ASN A 80 38.65 -7.77 -25.49
N TYR A 81 38.59 -6.94 -24.45
CA TYR A 81 39.48 -5.79 -24.31
C TYR A 81 40.03 -5.67 -22.88
N TYR A 82 41.31 -5.30 -22.80
CA TYR A 82 42.04 -5.07 -21.57
C TYR A 82 41.27 -4.07 -20.68
N SER A 83 40.58 -4.60 -19.66
CA SER A 83 40.01 -3.91 -18.50
C SER A 83 39.12 -2.69 -18.80
N GLY A 84 37.84 -2.93 -19.06
CA GLY A 84 36.79 -1.92 -18.93
C GLY A 84 35.47 -2.56 -18.57
N SER A 85 35.03 -2.43 -17.32
CA SER A 85 33.64 -2.70 -16.93
C SER A 85 32.83 -1.44 -17.19
N TYR A 86 31.65 -1.56 -17.80
CA TYR A 86 30.69 -0.47 -17.92
C TYR A 86 29.36 -0.89 -17.29
N THR A 87 28.75 0.05 -16.58
CA THR A 87 27.40 -0.10 -16.01
C THR A 87 26.40 0.42 -17.03
N LYS A 88 25.43 -0.39 -17.42
CA LYS A 88 24.23 0.09 -18.11
C LYS A 88 23.14 0.30 -17.08
N HIS A 89 22.50 1.45 -17.15
CA HIS A 89 21.26 1.74 -16.44
C HIS A 89 20.13 1.51 -17.44
N GLU A 90 19.24 0.57 -17.15
CA GLU A 90 17.99 0.40 -17.91
C GLU A 90 16.80 0.62 -16.99
N ASP A 91 15.89 1.49 -17.41
CA ASP A 91 14.64 1.76 -16.71
C ASP A 91 13.69 0.59 -16.95
N VAL A 92 13.48 -0.24 -15.93
CA VAL A 92 12.56 -1.38 -16.03
C VAL A 92 11.21 -1.01 -15.42
N GLY A 93 10.14 -1.15 -16.21
CA GLY A 93 8.77 -0.95 -15.76
C GLY A 93 8.24 -2.17 -15.01
N VAL A 94 7.88 -2.00 -13.74
CA VAL A 94 7.34 -3.06 -12.87
C VAL A 94 5.84 -2.81 -12.64
N LEU A 95 5.01 -3.77 -13.02
CA LEU A 95 3.59 -3.80 -12.67
C LEU A 95 3.43 -4.66 -11.41
N THR A 96 2.73 -4.14 -10.41
CA THR A 96 2.42 -4.85 -9.17
C THR A 96 0.93 -4.90 -8.90
N GLY A 97 0.48 -5.95 -8.23
CA GLY A 97 -0.89 -6.10 -7.80
C GLY A 97 -1.03 -6.93 -6.53
N ALA A 98 -2.05 -6.65 -5.73
CA ALA A 98 -2.35 -7.41 -4.53
C ALA A 98 -3.84 -7.47 -4.20
N LEU A 99 -4.25 -8.61 -3.64
CA LEU A 99 -5.52 -8.82 -2.95
C LEU A 99 -5.23 -8.94 -1.46
N LEU A 100 -5.69 -7.97 -0.69
CA LEU A 100 -5.38 -7.83 0.74
C LEU A 100 -6.64 -7.90 1.58
N LEU A 101 -6.52 -8.51 2.75
CA LEU A 101 -7.49 -8.39 3.83
C LEU A 101 -6.87 -7.55 4.95
N ASN A 102 -7.38 -6.34 5.11
CA ASN A 102 -6.92 -5.41 6.13
C ASN A 102 -7.81 -5.46 7.37
N ILE A 103 -7.19 -5.43 8.55
CA ILE A 103 -7.85 -5.19 9.83
C ILE A 103 -7.33 -3.85 10.35
N GLY A 104 -8.24 -2.96 10.75
CA GLY A 104 -7.85 -1.63 11.19
C GLY A 104 -8.75 -1.04 12.27
N LYS A 105 -8.32 0.12 12.77
CA LYS A 105 -9.00 0.90 13.79
C LYS A 105 -9.05 2.35 13.35
N GLN A 106 -10.27 2.87 13.22
CA GLN A 106 -10.52 4.25 12.83
C GLN A 106 -11.08 5.04 14.02
N TRP A 107 -10.41 6.14 14.34
CA TRP A 107 -10.83 7.14 15.31
C TRP A 107 -11.32 8.40 14.59
N VAL A 108 -12.42 8.94 15.09
CA VAL A 108 -12.98 10.21 14.64
C VAL A 108 -12.99 11.16 15.82
N TYR A 109 -12.35 12.31 15.66
CA TYR A 109 -12.25 13.38 16.63
C TYR A 109 -13.08 14.56 16.14
N ASP A 110 -14.01 15.00 16.99
CA ASP A 110 -14.84 16.19 16.79
C ASP A 110 -15.55 16.28 15.42
N ASN A 111 -15.88 15.12 14.81
CA ASN A 111 -16.46 15.01 13.47
C ASN A 111 -15.70 15.78 12.37
N SER A 112 -14.44 16.13 12.60
CA SER A 112 -13.64 16.98 11.71
C SER A 112 -12.29 16.36 11.38
N PHE A 113 -11.74 15.55 12.28
CA PHE A 113 -10.45 14.88 12.09
C PHE A 113 -10.58 13.37 12.24
N LEU A 114 -9.85 12.64 11.41
CA LEU A 114 -9.83 11.18 11.34
C LEU A 114 -8.40 10.68 11.42
N MET A 115 -8.20 9.67 12.27
CA MET A 115 -6.97 8.88 12.33
C MET A 115 -7.33 7.42 12.12
N ASP A 116 -6.60 6.72 11.27
CA ASP A 116 -6.82 5.31 10.96
C ASP A 116 -5.48 4.57 10.96
N MET A 117 -5.45 3.41 11.61
CA MET A 117 -4.31 2.50 11.60
C MET A 117 -4.77 1.13 11.12
N TYR A 118 -3.98 0.50 10.27
CA TYR A 118 -4.30 -0.82 9.74
C TYR A 118 -3.06 -1.70 9.56
N VAL A 119 -3.32 -3.01 9.59
CA VAL A 119 -2.42 -4.07 9.15
C VAL A 119 -3.21 -5.00 8.27
N GLY A 120 -2.58 -5.57 7.25
CA GLY A 120 -3.22 -6.47 6.31
C GLY A 120 -2.28 -7.51 5.80
N ILE A 121 -2.89 -8.61 5.39
CA ILE A 121 -2.23 -9.75 4.78
C ILE A 121 -3.02 -10.18 3.55
N GLY A 122 -2.39 -10.86 2.61
CA GLY A 122 -3.07 -11.34 1.43
C GLY A 122 -2.15 -11.98 0.42
N TYR A 123 -2.52 -11.87 -0.84
CA TYR A 123 -1.74 -12.39 -1.95
C TYR A 123 -1.38 -11.29 -2.93
N GLY A 124 -0.14 -11.26 -3.41
CA GLY A 124 0.32 -10.27 -4.36
C GLY A 124 1.17 -10.89 -5.46
N PHE A 125 1.35 -10.12 -6.53
CA PHE A 125 2.17 -10.48 -7.68
C PHE A 125 2.85 -9.23 -8.22
N ASP A 126 3.97 -9.45 -8.88
CA ASP A 126 4.68 -8.44 -9.64
C ASP A 126 5.19 -9.07 -10.95
N THR A 127 5.65 -8.23 -11.87
CA THR A 127 6.16 -8.67 -13.18
C THR A 127 7.68 -8.71 -13.27
N ASN A 128 8.42 -8.47 -12.19
CA ASN A 128 9.88 -8.40 -12.25
C ASN A 128 10.53 -9.67 -11.68
N PRO A 129 11.08 -10.56 -12.54
CA PRO A 129 11.73 -11.79 -12.08
C PRO A 129 13.11 -11.58 -11.43
N TYR A 130 13.65 -10.36 -11.40
CA TYR A 130 15.02 -10.07 -10.94
C TYR A 130 15.09 -9.37 -9.57
N ASN A 131 13.96 -8.94 -8.98
CA ASN A 131 13.91 -8.28 -7.68
C ASN A 131 13.55 -9.27 -6.56
N TYR A 132 14.54 -10.02 -6.12
CA TYR A 132 14.44 -10.99 -5.02
C TYR A 132 14.19 -10.28 -3.68
N GLY A 133 13.08 -10.61 -2.99
CA GLY A 133 12.75 -10.11 -1.64
C GLY A 133 12.31 -8.63 -1.55
N ASP A 134 11.57 -8.13 -2.54
CA ASP A 134 11.40 -6.69 -2.72
C ASP A 134 10.31 -6.04 -1.83
N TYR A 135 10.63 -4.86 -1.30
CA TYR A 135 9.68 -3.99 -0.61
C TYR A 135 8.94 -3.15 -1.66
N HIS A 136 7.83 -3.63 -2.21
CA HIS A 136 7.00 -2.73 -3.00
C HIS A 136 6.43 -1.65 -2.07
N TYR A 137 6.52 -0.38 -2.47
CA TYR A 137 6.18 0.85 -1.72
C TYR A 137 4.84 0.87 -0.96
N SER A 138 3.98 -0.12 -1.18
CA SER A 138 2.63 -0.19 -0.67
C SER A 138 2.24 -1.53 -0.04
N PHE A 139 2.96 -2.62 -0.35
CA PHE A 139 2.87 -3.93 0.27
C PHE A 139 4.19 -4.69 0.03
N SER A 140 4.60 -5.52 0.98
CA SER A 140 5.81 -6.35 0.84
C SER A 140 5.45 -7.76 0.43
N LEU A 141 6.27 -8.39 -0.41
CA LEU A 141 6.24 -9.82 -0.74
C LEU A 141 7.42 -10.51 -0.02
N PRO A 142 7.23 -11.06 1.20
CA PRO A 142 8.34 -11.54 2.03
C PRO A 142 8.96 -12.86 1.56
N ASP A 143 8.25 -13.60 0.71
CA ASP A 143 8.63 -14.92 0.22
C ASP A 143 8.27 -15.02 -1.27
N GLU A 144 9.10 -15.73 -2.02
CA GLU A 144 9.02 -15.89 -3.48
C GLU A 144 8.23 -17.15 -3.86
N ASP A 145 8.26 -18.18 -3.01
CA ASP A 145 7.56 -19.44 -3.25
C ASP A 145 6.07 -19.34 -2.91
N VAL A 146 5.72 -18.39 -2.04
CA VAL A 146 4.35 -18.11 -1.65
C VAL A 146 4.09 -16.64 -1.95
N PRO A 147 3.16 -16.31 -2.87
CA PRO A 147 2.85 -14.93 -3.25
C PRO A 147 2.11 -14.17 -2.13
N PHE A 148 2.66 -14.16 -0.93
CA PHE A 148 2.08 -13.61 0.29
C PHE A 148 2.40 -12.13 0.37
N ALA A 149 1.38 -11.30 0.55
CA ALA A 149 1.52 -9.86 0.68
C ALA A 149 1.21 -9.40 2.10
N ILE A 150 2.03 -8.50 2.64
CA ILE A 150 1.78 -7.83 3.92
C ILE A 150 1.71 -6.32 3.69
N THR A 151 0.80 -5.63 4.37
CA THR A 151 0.73 -4.17 4.36
C THR A 151 0.42 -3.65 5.77
N ALA A 152 0.92 -2.46 6.09
CA ALA A 152 0.54 -1.74 7.30
C ALA A 152 0.59 -0.24 7.01
N GLY A 153 -0.16 0.55 7.78
CA GLY A 153 -0.12 1.99 7.59
C GLY A 153 -0.91 2.79 8.60
N LEU A 154 -0.61 4.09 8.60
CA LEU A 154 -1.33 5.12 9.34
C LEU A 154 -1.87 6.15 8.33
N LYS A 155 -3.13 6.54 8.51
CA LYS A 155 -3.80 7.56 7.69
C LYS A 155 -4.35 8.64 8.59
N LEU A 156 -4.17 9.88 8.16
CA LEU A 156 -4.78 11.06 8.76
C LEU A 156 -5.69 11.71 7.72
N GLY A 157 -6.81 12.28 8.15
CA GLY A 157 -7.75 12.92 7.25
C GLY A 157 -8.66 13.90 7.95
N PHE A 158 -9.32 14.73 7.15
CA PHE A 158 -10.35 15.65 7.60
C PHE A 158 -11.71 15.20 7.07
N LEU A 159 -12.75 15.38 7.90
CA LEU A 159 -14.13 15.12 7.55
C LEU A 159 -14.78 16.46 7.15
N SER A 160 -15.42 16.48 5.99
CA SER A 160 -16.28 17.59 5.56
C SER A 160 -17.74 17.14 5.57
N LYS A 161 -18.65 18.09 5.81
CA LYS A 161 -20.10 17.87 5.85
C LYS A 161 -20.71 17.77 4.47
#